data_AF-Q11M55-F1
#
_entry.id   AF-Q11M55-F1
#
_cell.length_a   1.000
_cell.length_b   1.000
_cell.length_c   1.000
_cell.angle_alpha   90.00
_cell.angle_beta   90.00
_cell.angle_gamma   90.00
#
_symmetry.space_group_name_H-M   'P 1'
#
loop_
_entity.id
_entity.type
_entity.pdbx_description
1 polymer ?
#
loop_
_entity_poly.entity_id
_entity_poly.type
_entity_poly.pdbx_seq_one_letter_code
_entity_poly.pdbx_strand_id
1 'polypeptide(L)'
;MNVTADILLMLAAFSLKAQFIAKAVIYGRAGLALFPEDQRFREVLAYALFLAGELEDAAAVAGEARRDTRNFAYVRARLAMLSGHSGAEGQSAIRAYLGKMDS
;
A
#
# COMPACT_ATOMS: atom_id res chain seq x y z
N MET A 1 -0.23 15.52 -15.62
CA MET A 1 0.05 14.09 -15.91
C MET A 1 1.52 13.98 -16.27
N ASN A 2 2.29 13.14 -15.56
CA ASN A 2 3.74 13.00 -15.78
C ASN A 2 4.00 11.60 -16.34
N VAL A 3 4.36 11.53 -17.62
CA VAL A 3 4.56 10.26 -18.36
C VAL A 3 5.59 9.36 -17.67
N THR A 4 6.64 9.93 -17.09
CA THR A 4 7.68 9.16 -16.39
C THR A 4 7.11 8.51 -15.12
N ALA A 5 6.31 9.26 -14.35
CA ALA A 5 5.63 8.72 -13.17
C ALA A 5 4.65 7.59 -13.57
N ASP A 6 3.90 7.79 -14.65
CA ASP A 6 2.93 6.79 -15.11
C ASP A 6 3.61 5.50 -15.61
N ILE A 7 4.75 5.60 -16.32
CA ILE A 7 5.55 4.42 -16.73
C ILE A 7 6.11 3.69 -15.51
N LEU A 8 6.70 4.41 -14.56
CA LEU A 8 7.27 3.79 -13.36
C LEU A 8 6.19 3.12 -12.50
N LEU A 9 5.02 3.75 -12.38
CA LEU A 9 3.87 3.18 -11.68
C LEU A 9 3.36 1.93 -12.39
N MET A 10 3.27 1.95 -13.72
CA MET A 10 2.92 0.78 -14.52
C MET A 10 3.89 -0.39 -14.26
N LEU A 11 5.21 -0.13 -14.24
CA LEU A 11 6.22 -1.15 -13.96
C LEU A 11 6.08 -1.72 -12.53
N ALA A 12 5.82 -0.87 -11.55
CA ALA A 12 5.60 -1.28 -10.16
C ALA A 12 4.35 -2.16 -10.04
N ALA A 13 3.23 -1.72 -10.62
CA ALA A 13 1.96 -2.45 -10.60
C ALA A 13 2.02 -3.76 -11.40
N PHE A 14 2.69 -3.78 -12.54
CA PHE A 14 2.92 -5.01 -13.31
C PHE A 14 3.76 -6.00 -12.52
N SER A 15 4.81 -5.54 -11.85
CA SER A 15 5.66 -6.38 -11.00
C SER A 15 4.87 -7.04 -9.88
N LEU A 16 3.93 -6.32 -9.25
CA LEU A 16 2.99 -6.92 -8.28
C LEU A 16 2.14 -8.02 -8.89
N LYS A 17 1.50 -7.74 -10.04
CA LYS A 17 0.63 -8.73 -10.73
C LYS A 17 1.40 -9.97 -11.15
N ALA A 18 2.65 -9.80 -11.60
CA ALA A 18 3.54 -10.88 -12.00
C ALA A 18 4.26 -11.57 -10.82
N GLN A 19 3.95 -11.21 -9.57
CA GLN A 19 4.57 -11.75 -8.36
C GLN A 19 6.10 -11.51 -8.26
N PHE A 20 6.61 -10.51 -8.99
CA PHE A 20 8.00 -10.05 -8.86
C PHE A 20 8.12 -9.06 -7.70
N ILE A 21 7.91 -9.55 -6.47
CA ILE A 21 7.75 -8.72 -5.27
C ILE A 21 8.94 -7.78 -5.04
N ALA A 22 10.17 -8.29 -5.15
CA ALA A 22 11.37 -7.47 -5.00
C ALA A 22 11.43 -6.28 -5.99
N LYS A 23 11.03 -6.50 -7.25
CA LYS A 23 10.96 -5.43 -8.26
C LYS A 23 9.86 -4.42 -7.93
N ALA A 24 8.72 -4.89 -7.45
CA ALA A 24 7.63 -4.00 -7.02
C ALA A 24 8.06 -3.08 -5.86
N VAL A 25 8.80 -3.62 -4.88
CA VAL A 25 9.38 -2.81 -3.79
C VAL A 25 10.37 -1.79 -4.34
N ILE A 26 11.30 -2.21 -5.21
CA ILE A 26 12.29 -1.30 -5.83
C ILE A 26 11.60 -0.15 -6.57
N TYR A 27 10.67 -0.46 -7.47
CA TYR A 27 9.98 0.57 -8.26
C TYR A 27 9.07 1.44 -7.39
N GLY A 28 8.43 0.88 -6.37
CA GLY A 28 7.63 1.63 -5.40
C GLY A 28 8.48 2.64 -4.61
N ARG A 29 9.64 2.22 -4.08
CA ARG A 29 10.58 3.11 -3.37
C ARG A 29 11.13 4.19 -4.30
N ALA A 30 11.55 3.82 -5.51
CA ALA A 30 12.03 4.78 -6.51
C ALA A 30 10.95 5.80 -6.87
N GLY A 31 9.72 5.34 -7.08
CA GLY A 31 8.60 6.21 -7.41
C GLY A 31 8.26 7.18 -6.29
N LEU A 32 8.26 6.71 -5.03
CA LEU A 32 8.01 7.57 -3.88
C LEU A 32 9.13 8.61 -3.68
N ALA A 33 10.38 8.25 -3.94
CA ALA A 33 11.51 9.18 -3.85
C ALA A 33 11.48 10.26 -4.95
N LEU A 34 11.11 9.89 -6.17
CA LEU A 34 11.07 10.80 -7.33
C LEU A 34 9.78 11.62 -7.40
N PHE A 35 8.67 11.05 -6.93
CA PHE A 35 7.33 11.63 -7.01
C PHE A 35 6.61 11.53 -5.65
N PRO A 36 7.12 12.18 -4.59
CA PRO A 36 6.61 12.01 -3.22
C PRO A 36 5.14 12.41 -3.02
N GLU A 37 4.62 13.28 -3.87
CA GLU A 37 3.22 13.72 -3.84
C GLU A 37 2.26 12.71 -4.50
N ASP A 38 2.76 11.79 -5.33
CA ASP A 38 1.95 10.80 -6.02
C ASP A 38 1.65 9.61 -5.11
N GLN A 39 0.48 9.66 -4.46
CA GLN A 39 0.03 8.66 -3.49
C GLN A 39 -0.10 7.25 -4.09
N ARG A 40 -0.18 7.10 -5.42
CA ARG A 40 -0.26 5.79 -6.08
C ARG A 40 1.00 4.96 -5.83
N PHE A 41 2.18 5.59 -5.75
CA PHE A 41 3.41 4.88 -5.39
C PHE A 41 3.42 4.41 -3.95
N ARG A 42 2.91 5.23 -3.02
CA ARG A 42 2.78 4.84 -1.61
C ARG A 42 1.86 3.62 -1.47
N GLU A 43 0.77 3.58 -2.24
CA GLU A 43 -0.18 2.47 -2.26
C GLU A 43 0.44 1.17 -2.78
N VAL A 44 1.10 1.24 -3.94
CA VAL A 44 1.80 0.10 -4.54
C VAL A 44 2.94 -0.39 -3.62
N LEU A 45 3.69 0.54 -3.02
CA LEU A 45 4.77 0.22 -2.11
C LEU A 45 4.27 -0.47 -0.83
N ALA A 46 3.25 0.07 -0.17
CA ALA A 46 2.66 -0.53 1.03
C ALA A 46 2.22 -1.98 0.76
N TYR A 47 1.58 -2.22 -0.38
CA TYR A 47 1.15 -3.56 -0.77
C TYR A 47 2.33 -4.49 -1.09
N ALA A 48 3.36 -3.98 -1.78
CA ALA A 48 4.56 -4.75 -2.10
C ALA A 48 5.33 -5.16 -0.84
N LEU A 49 5.51 -4.24 0.10
CA LEU A 49 6.15 -4.50 1.40
C LEU A 49 5.38 -5.53 2.21
N PHE A 50 4.04 -5.42 2.23
CA PHE A 50 3.18 -6.42 2.87
C PHE A 50 3.40 -7.82 2.27
N LEU A 51 3.43 -7.95 0.94
CA LEU A 51 3.69 -9.24 0.28
C LEU A 51 5.12 -9.74 0.48
N ALA A 52 6.09 -8.85 0.68
CA ALA A 52 7.47 -9.21 1.01
C ALA A 52 7.64 -9.70 2.46
N GLY A 53 6.62 -9.54 3.30
CA GLY A 53 6.71 -9.81 4.74
C GLY A 53 7.37 -8.69 5.55
N GLU A 54 7.67 -7.55 4.93
CA GLU A 54 8.22 -6.35 5.58
C GLU A 54 7.07 -5.59 6.28
N LEU A 55 6.48 -6.20 7.30
CA LEU A 55 5.22 -5.74 7.90
C LEU A 55 5.32 -4.38 8.60
N GLU A 56 6.45 -4.09 9.26
CA GLU A 56 6.69 -2.80 9.92
C GLU A 56 6.77 -1.66 8.90
N ASP A 57 7.55 -1.85 7.84
CA ASP A 57 7.66 -0.88 6.74
C ASP A 57 6.32 -0.71 6.02
N ALA A 58 5.59 -1.80 5.78
CA ALA A 58 4.25 -1.74 5.19
C ALA A 58 3.28 -0.91 6.05
N ALA A 59 3.33 -1.08 7.38
CA ALA A 59 2.53 -0.32 8.33
C ALA A 59 2.88 1.17 8.32
N ALA A 60 4.18 1.50 8.35
CA ALA A 60 4.64 2.88 8.28
C ALA A 60 4.18 3.58 7.00
N VAL A 61 4.40 2.94 5.84
CA VAL A 61 4.01 3.49 4.53
C VAL A 61 2.49 3.66 4.43
N ALA A 62 1.70 2.71 4.94
CA ALA A 62 0.23 2.79 4.93
C ALA A 62 -0.34 3.80 5.95
N GLY A 63 0.39 4.09 7.04
CA GLY A 63 0.04 5.09 8.05
C GLY A 63 0.26 6.53 7.58
N GLU A 64 1.23 6.75 6.70
CA GLU A 64 1.51 8.06 6.10
C GLU A 64 0.59 8.42 4.91
N ALA A 65 -0.37 7.57 4.58
CA ALA A 65 -1.27 7.79 3.46
C ALA A 65 -2.18 9.00 3.72
N ARG A 66 -2.07 10.04 2.87
CA ARG A 66 -2.93 11.24 2.96
C ARG A 66 -4.34 11.00 2.45
N ARG A 67 -4.52 10.01 1.58
CA ARG A 67 -5.82 9.58 1.06
C ARG A 67 -6.12 8.19 1.59
N ASP A 68 -7.33 8.04 2.10
CA ASP A 68 -7.82 6.72 2.45
C ASP A 68 -8.35 6.03 1.19
N THR A 69 -7.59 5.08 0.65
CA THR A 69 -7.99 4.26 -0.49
C THR A 69 -8.33 2.86 -0.02
N ARG A 70 -9.13 2.15 -0.82
CA ARG A 70 -9.50 0.78 -0.52
C ARG A 70 -8.30 -0.15 -0.37
N ASN A 71 -7.21 0.07 -1.10
CA ASN A 71 -6.01 -0.76 -0.96
C ASN A 71 -5.26 -0.46 0.34
N PHE A 72 -5.18 0.80 0.76
CA PHE A 72 -4.63 1.12 2.08
C PHE A 72 -5.48 0.53 3.21
N ALA A 73 -6.81 0.64 3.12
CA ALA A 73 -7.71 -0.01 4.07
C ALA A 73 -7.53 -1.53 4.11
N TYR A 74 -7.36 -2.17 2.94
CA TYR A 74 -7.02 -3.60 2.87
C TYR A 74 -5.71 -3.92 3.59
N VAL A 75 -4.62 -3.21 3.28
CA VAL A 75 -3.30 -3.44 3.89
C VAL A 75 -3.38 -3.26 5.40
N ARG A 76 -3.98 -2.17 5.89
CA ARG A 76 -4.15 -1.93 7.34
C ARG A 76 -5.00 -3.01 8.02
N ALA A 77 -6.09 -3.44 7.39
CA ALA A 77 -6.92 -4.52 7.93
C ALA A 77 -6.14 -5.84 8.02
N ARG A 78 -5.34 -6.19 7.00
CA ARG A 78 -4.51 -7.39 7.00
C ARG A 78 -3.41 -7.33 8.08
N LEU A 79 -2.76 -6.18 8.23
CA LEU A 79 -1.76 -5.97 9.27
C LEU A 79 -2.37 -6.09 10.67
N ALA A 80 -3.56 -5.53 10.89
CA ALA A 80 -4.28 -5.66 12.16
C ALA A 80 -4.65 -7.12 12.49
N MET A 81 -5.08 -7.90 11.49
CA MET A 81 -5.36 -9.33 11.67
C MET A 81 -4.09 -10.12 12.04
N LEU A 82 -2.98 -9.89 11.35
CA LEU A 82 -1.72 -10.61 11.57
C LEU A 82 -1.07 -10.31 12.92
N SER A 83 -1.20 -9.06 13.38
CA SER A 83 -0.67 -8.62 14.67
C SER A 83 -1.54 -9.03 15.86
N GLY A 84 -2.65 -9.75 15.64
CA GLY A 84 -3.53 -10.21 16.71
C GLY A 84 -4.31 -9.08 17.40
N HIS A 85 -4.35 -7.88 16.83
CA HIS A 85 -5.11 -6.75 17.35
C HIS A 85 -6.62 -7.03 17.26
N SER A 86 -7.14 -7.76 18.25
CA SER A 86 -8.57 -8.05 18.41
C SER A 86 -9.34 -6.90 19.08
N GLY A 87 -8.64 -5.80 19.41
CA GLY A 87 -9.20 -4.59 20.03
C GLY A 87 -9.90 -3.65 19.03
N ALA A 88 -10.29 -2.48 19.53
CA ALA A 88 -11.08 -1.50 18.79
C ALA A 88 -10.42 -1.03 17.48
N GLU A 89 -9.10 -0.88 17.45
CA GLU A 89 -8.36 -0.44 16.26
C GLU A 89 -8.38 -1.48 15.14
N GLY A 90 -8.18 -2.76 15.46
CA GLY A 90 -8.26 -3.83 14.46
C GLY A 90 -9.67 -4.02 13.92
N GLN A 91 -10.68 -3.95 14.79
CA GLN A 91 -12.07 -3.97 14.36
C GLN A 91 -12.42 -2.76 13.48
N SER A 92 -11.90 -1.57 13.81
CA SER A 92 -12.08 -0.36 13.00
C SER A 92 -11.45 -0.50 11.62
N ALA A 93 -10.22 -0.99 11.52
CA ALA A 93 -9.53 -1.20 10.24
C ALA A 93 -10.28 -2.20 9.34
N ILE A 94 -10.79 -3.29 9.93
CA ILE A 94 -11.58 -4.30 9.20
C ILE A 94 -12.91 -3.69 8.73
N ARG A 95 -13.60 -2.93 9.57
CA ARG A 95 -14.85 -2.24 9.18
C ARG A 95 -14.60 -1.21 8.09
N ALA A 96 -13.52 -0.45 8.14
CA ALA A 96 -13.18 0.52 7.10
C ALA A 96 -12.92 -0.16 5.74
N TYR A 97 -12.35 -1.37 5.74
CA TYR A 97 -12.19 -2.14 4.50
C TYR A 97 -13.51 -2.75 3.98
N LEU A 98 -14.38 -3.23 4.88
CA LEU A 98 -15.63 -3.92 4.53
C LEU A 98 -16.80 -2.96 4.26
N GLY A 99 -16.83 -1.80 4.91
CA GLY A 99 -17.79 -0.74 4.67
C GLY A 99 -17.50 -0.11 3.31
N LYS A 100 -18.54 0.17 2.52
CA LYS A 100 -18.41 0.97 1.32
C LYS A 100 -17.70 2.27 1.72
N MET A 101 -16.49 2.49 1.20
CA MET A 101 -15.92 3.83 1.19
C MET A 101 -16.88 4.66 0.36
N ASP A 102 -17.68 5.49 1.02
CA ASP A 102 -18.62 6.38 0.33
C ASP A 102 -17.83 7.21 -0.68
N SER A 103 -18.42 7.27 -1.87
CA SER A 103 -17.81 7.60 -3.15
C SER A 103 -17.38 9.05 -3.28
#